data_AF-D8WRY0-F1
#
_entry.id   AF-D8WRY0-F1
#
_cell.length_a   1.000
_cell.length_b   1.000
_cell.length_c   1.000
_cell.angle_alpha   90.00
_cell.angle_beta   90.00
_cell.angle_gamma   90.00
#
_symmetry.space_group_name_H-M   'P 1'
#
loop_
_entity.id
_entity.type
_entity.pdbx_description
1 polymer ?
#
loop_
_entity_poly.entity_id
_entity_poly.type
_entity_poly.pdbx_seq_one_letter_code
_entity_poly.pdbx_strand_id
1 'polypeptide(L)'
;AYAIEDVPGDDEAFYAFIAYPIDLFEEGSVVNVFTSLVGNVFGFKAIRALRLEDVRFPIAYVMTCNGPPQGIQVERDIMNKYGRPLLGCTIKPKLGLSAKNYGRAVYECLRGGLDFTKDDENVNSQPFMRWR
;
A
#
# COMPACT_ATOMS: atom_id res chain seq x y z
N ALA A 1 8.51 16.15 21.50
CA ALA A 1 9.59 15.77 20.57
C ALA A 1 10.86 15.59 21.38
N TYR A 2 11.72 14.63 21.02
CA TYR A 2 13.03 14.45 21.68
C TYR A 2 14.17 15.09 20.87
N ALA A 3 13.94 15.39 19.59
CA ALA A 3 14.82 16.17 18.73
C ALA A 3 13.99 16.99 17.72
N ILE A 4 14.53 18.14 17.31
CA ILE A 4 14.01 18.98 16.24
C ILE A 4 15.23 19.46 15.43
N GLU A 5 15.18 19.31 14.11
CA GLU A 5 16.24 19.67 13.18
C GLU A 5 15.66 20.52 12.05
N ASP A 6 16.46 21.47 11.52
CA ASP A 6 16.06 22.28 10.37
C ASP A 6 16.03 21.43 9.09
N VAL A 7 15.07 21.66 8.21
CA VAL A 7 15.05 21.03 6.89
C VAL A 7 16.07 21.74 5.99
N PRO A 8 17.05 21.02 5.41
CA PRO A 8 18.03 21.66 4.53
C PRO A 8 17.37 22.36 3.33
N GLY A 9 17.57 23.67 3.21
CA GLY A 9 17.04 24.48 2.11
C GLY A 9 15.62 25.02 2.31
N ASP A 10 15.02 24.83 3.49
CA ASP A 10 13.72 25.42 3.85
C ASP A 10 13.78 25.97 5.28
N ASP A 11 13.94 27.29 5.40
CA ASP A 11 14.08 28.00 6.68
C ASP A 11 12.78 28.01 7.52
N GLU A 12 11.66 27.56 6.96
CA GLU A 12 10.36 27.53 7.64
C GLU A 12 9.87 26.11 7.99
N ALA A 13 10.66 25.09 7.68
CA ALA A 13 10.32 23.68 7.91
C ALA A 13 11.31 22.98 8.83
N PHE A 14 10.80 22.02 9.61
CA PHE A 14 11.56 21.30 10.61
C PHE A 14 11.25 19.80 10.57
N TYR A 15 12.25 18.96 10.79
CA TYR A 15 12.07 17.57 11.17
C TYR A 15 11.86 17.49 12.69
N ALA A 16 10.70 17.03 13.13
CA ALA A 16 10.39 16.82 14.54
C ALA A 16 10.34 15.33 14.86
N PHE A 17 11.21 14.87 15.77
CA PHE A 17 11.31 13.47 16.16
C PHE A 17 10.51 13.20 17.43
N ILE A 18 9.56 12.29 17.36
CA ILE A 18 8.61 11.99 18.45
C ILE A 18 8.70 10.51 18.80
N ALA A 19 8.74 10.21 20.10
CA ALA A 19 8.73 8.84 20.62
C ALA A 19 7.42 8.57 21.34
N TYR A 20 6.82 7.41 21.06
CA TYR A 20 5.58 6.93 21.66
C TYR A 20 5.86 5.61 22.39
N PRO A 21 5.43 5.45 23.66
CA PRO A 21 5.46 4.16 24.34
C PRO A 21 4.65 3.10 23.57
N ILE A 22 5.15 1.87 23.54
CA ILE A 22 4.49 0.77 22.79
C ILE A 22 3.09 0.46 23.33
N ASP A 23 2.87 0.62 24.63
CA ASP A 23 1.60 0.34 25.31
C ASP A 23 0.44 1.24 24.86
N LEU A 24 0.71 2.29 24.07
CA LEU A 24 -0.32 3.12 23.44
C LEU A 24 -0.96 2.45 22.23
N PHE A 25 -0.37 1.37 21.71
CA PHE A 25 -0.77 0.76 20.44
C PHE A 25 -1.37 -0.61 20.66
N GLU A 26 -2.54 -0.83 20.04
CA GLU A 26 -3.17 -2.13 19.96
C GLU A 26 -2.33 -3.08 19.08
N GLU A 27 -2.07 -4.28 19.60
CA GLU A 27 -1.33 -5.34 18.92
C GLU A 27 -1.97 -5.68 17.56
N GLY A 28 -1.16 -5.77 16.51
CA GLY A 28 -1.59 -6.12 15.15
C GLY A 28 -2.48 -5.09 14.44
N SER A 29 -2.75 -3.93 15.05
CA SER A 29 -3.73 -2.95 14.54
C SER A 29 -3.06 -1.71 13.93
N VAL A 30 -2.80 -1.74 12.61
CA VAL A 30 -2.32 -0.56 11.87
C VAL A 30 -3.31 0.60 11.92
N VAL A 31 -4.61 0.28 12.05
CA VAL A 31 -5.69 1.28 12.18
C VAL A 31 -5.52 2.06 13.47
N ASN A 32 -5.27 1.39 14.60
CA ASN A 32 -5.04 2.04 15.88
C ASN A 32 -3.78 2.93 15.84
N VAL A 33 -2.68 2.44 15.26
CA VAL A 33 -1.45 3.23 15.08
C VAL A 33 -1.72 4.53 14.33
N PHE A 34 -2.36 4.47 13.16
CA PHE A 34 -2.62 5.69 12.39
C PHE A 34 -3.66 6.60 13.03
N THR A 35 -4.64 6.05 13.74
CA THR A 35 -5.56 6.87 14.55
C THR A 35 -4.79 7.73 15.55
N SER A 36 -3.76 7.17 16.20
CA SER A 36 -2.91 7.89 17.15
C SER A 36 -1.94 8.86 16.50
N LEU A 37 -1.26 8.46 15.41
CA LEU A 37 -0.20 9.27 14.79
C LEU A 37 -0.73 10.41 13.92
N VAL A 38 -1.80 10.17 13.16
CA VAL A 38 -2.27 11.11 12.12
C VAL A 38 -3.71 11.59 12.32
N GLY A 39 -4.41 11.11 13.34
CA GLY A 39 -5.86 11.34 13.50
C GLY A 39 -6.27 12.82 13.54
N ASN A 40 -5.64 13.61 14.41
CA ASN A 40 -6.04 15.02 14.63
C ASN A 40 -4.94 16.06 14.33
N VAL A 41 -3.66 15.66 14.40
CA VAL A 41 -2.53 16.59 14.43
C VAL A 41 -2.33 17.38 13.13
N PHE A 42 -2.82 16.86 12.00
CA PHE A 42 -2.75 17.53 10.70
C PHE A 42 -3.76 18.70 10.56
N GLY A 43 -4.75 18.79 11.46
CA GLY A 43 -5.76 19.85 11.47
C GLY A 43 -5.46 21.00 12.43
N PHE A 44 -4.28 21.01 13.07
CA PHE A 44 -3.96 22.01 14.08
C PHE A 44 -3.75 23.40 13.45
N LYS A 45 -4.56 24.38 13.85
CA LYS A 45 -4.48 25.77 13.37
C LYS A 45 -3.11 26.45 13.60
N ALA A 46 -2.33 25.95 14.56
CA ALA A 46 -1.01 26.46 14.90
C ALA A 46 0.09 26.00 13.94
N ILE A 47 -0.18 25.04 13.06
CA ILE A 47 0.77 24.46 12.12
C ILE A 47 0.24 24.71 10.70
N ARG A 48 1.07 25.30 9.82
CA ARG A 48 0.67 25.61 8.44
C ARG A 48 0.56 24.35 7.57
N ALA A 49 1.51 23.43 7.73
CA ALA A 49 1.56 22.15 7.04
C ALA A 49 2.26 21.12 7.93
N LEU A 50 1.83 19.86 7.82
CA LEU A 50 2.45 18.73 8.51
C LEU A 50 2.55 17.56 7.52
N ARG A 51 3.66 16.82 7.59
CA ARG A 51 3.87 15.58 6.84
C ARG A 51 4.53 14.56 7.76
N LEU A 52 4.00 13.34 7.77
CA LEU A 52 4.64 12.19 8.41
C LEU A 52 5.63 11.61 7.39
N GLU A 53 6.92 11.75 7.65
CA GLU A 53 7.97 11.31 6.71
C GLU A 53 8.35 9.84 6.91
N ASP A 54 8.50 9.39 8.16
CA ASP A 54 8.88 8.01 8.48
C ASP A 54 8.34 7.57 9.85
N VAL A 55 8.21 6.27 10.06
CA VAL A 55 7.85 5.64 11.33
C VAL A 55 8.76 4.45 11.59
N ARG A 56 9.53 4.52 12.67
CA ARG A 56 10.29 3.38 13.18
C ARG A 56 9.40 2.49 14.04
N PHE A 57 9.07 1.30 13.56
CA PHE A 57 8.39 0.28 14.37
C PHE A 57 9.38 -0.59 15.16
N PRO A 58 9.16 -0.79 16.47
CA PRO A 58 9.96 -1.74 17.24
C PRO A 58 9.62 -3.18 16.83
N ILE A 59 10.61 -4.08 16.90
CA ILE A 59 10.43 -5.52 16.59
C ILE A 59 9.27 -6.11 17.40
N ALA A 60 9.14 -5.73 18.67
CA ALA A 60 8.05 -6.19 19.54
C ALA A 60 6.65 -5.92 18.94
N TYR A 61 6.43 -4.75 18.31
CA TYR A 61 5.17 -4.46 17.63
C TYR A 61 5.04 -5.24 16.32
N VAL A 62 6.12 -5.29 15.51
CA VAL A 62 6.11 -6.00 14.22
C VAL A 62 5.74 -7.48 14.38
N MET A 63 6.20 -8.12 15.47
CA MET A 63 5.88 -9.52 15.79
C MET A 63 4.41 -9.78 16.12
N THR A 64 3.60 -8.74 16.36
CA THR A 64 2.15 -8.87 16.56
C THR A 64 1.37 -8.85 15.24
N CYS A 65 2.04 -8.57 14.12
CA CYS A 65 1.43 -8.50 12.80
C CYS A 65 1.66 -9.79 12.00
N ASN A 66 0.69 -10.19 11.18
CA ASN A 66 0.80 -11.38 10.33
C ASN A 66 1.77 -11.23 9.15
N GLY A 67 2.13 -10.00 8.78
CA GLY A 67 2.99 -9.73 7.63
C GLY A 67 2.39 -10.20 6.29
N PRO A 68 3.23 -10.37 5.24
CA PRO A 68 2.79 -10.89 3.94
C PRO A 68 2.35 -12.36 4.04
N PRO A 69 1.20 -12.76 3.48
CA PRO A 69 0.71 -14.15 3.55
C PRO A 69 1.63 -15.22 2.93
N GLN A 70 2.47 -14.84 1.96
CA GLN A 70 3.41 -15.75 1.27
C GLN A 70 4.81 -15.14 1.21
N GLY A 71 4.90 -13.87 0.84
CA GLY A 71 6.18 -13.20 0.63
C GLY A 71 6.84 -13.60 -0.71
N ILE A 72 7.90 -12.88 -1.05
CA ILE A 72 8.50 -12.91 -2.39
C ILE A 72 9.02 -14.30 -2.77
N GLN A 73 9.65 -15.01 -1.83
CA GLN A 73 10.26 -16.31 -2.10
C GLN A 73 9.19 -17.36 -2.42
N VAL A 74 8.18 -17.49 -1.55
CA VAL A 74 7.08 -18.45 -1.74
C VAL A 74 6.26 -18.12 -2.99
N GLU A 75 5.99 -16.84 -3.27
CA GLU A 75 5.29 -16.44 -4.50
C GLU A 75 6.06 -16.87 -5.77
N ARG A 76 7.39 -16.68 -5.77
CA ARG A 76 8.25 -17.14 -6.89
C ARG A 76 8.28 -18.65 -7.03
N ASP A 77 8.29 -19.38 -5.93
CA ASP A 77 8.27 -20.85 -5.90
C ASP A 77 6.95 -21.40 -6.42
N ILE A 78 5.82 -20.84 -5.97
CA ILE A 78 4.49 -21.21 -6.47
C ILE A 78 4.38 -20.97 -7.97
N MET A 79 4.94 -19.88 -8.47
CA MET A 79 4.88 -19.52 -9.88
C MET A 79 5.93 -20.21 -10.76
N ASN A 80 6.96 -20.79 -10.16
CA ASN A 80 8.14 -21.33 -10.84
C ASN A 80 8.80 -20.29 -11.80
N LYS A 81 8.99 -19.05 -11.33
CA LYS A 81 9.56 -17.95 -12.12
C LYS A 81 10.69 -17.22 -11.38
N TYR A 82 11.90 -17.34 -11.92
CA TYR A 82 13.13 -16.85 -11.30
C TYR A 82 13.97 -16.03 -12.28
N GLY A 83 14.93 -15.26 -11.74
CA GLY A 83 15.93 -14.55 -12.55
C GLY A 83 15.42 -13.37 -13.38
N ARG A 84 14.12 -13.05 -13.31
CA ARG A 84 13.53 -11.88 -13.96
C ARG A 84 12.39 -11.26 -13.13
N PRO A 85 12.04 -9.98 -13.39
CA PRO A 85 10.80 -9.39 -12.94
C PRO A 85 9.57 -10.15 -13.47
N LEU A 86 8.47 -10.10 -12.71
CA LEU A 86 7.18 -10.58 -13.15
C LEU A 86 6.51 -9.49 -14.01
N LEU A 87 5.91 -9.88 -15.13
CA LEU A 87 5.27 -8.99 -16.08
C LEU A 87 3.75 -9.04 -15.90
N GLY A 88 3.10 -7.89 -15.75
CA GLY A 88 1.66 -7.79 -15.60
C GLY A 88 1.07 -6.59 -16.33
N CYS A 89 -0.23 -6.63 -16.61
CA CYS A 89 -0.97 -5.49 -17.15
C CYS A 89 -2.36 -5.32 -16.52
N THR A 90 -2.85 -4.08 -16.52
CA THR A 90 -4.24 -3.76 -16.18
C THR A 90 -5.09 -3.80 -17.46
N ILE A 91 -6.23 -4.49 -17.45
CA ILE A 91 -7.13 -4.54 -18.61
C ILE A 91 -7.73 -3.16 -18.90
N LYS A 92 -7.85 -2.82 -20.19
CA LYS A 92 -8.40 -1.55 -20.68
C LYS A 92 -9.50 -1.78 -21.73
N PRO A 93 -10.46 -0.84 -21.91
CA PRO A 93 -10.64 0.40 -21.14
C PRO A 93 -10.99 0.13 -19.68
N LYS A 94 -10.78 1.14 -18.84
CA LYS A 94 -10.93 1.06 -17.38
C LYS A 94 -12.29 0.49 -16.93
N LEU A 95 -13.37 0.90 -17.59
CA LEU A 95 -14.73 0.39 -17.34
C LEU A 95 -15.45 0.16 -18.68
N GLY A 96 -16.54 -0.61 -18.64
CA GLY A 96 -17.46 -0.78 -19.78
C GLY A 96 -17.21 -2.01 -20.64
N LEU A 97 -16.18 -2.81 -20.36
CA LEU A 97 -16.05 -4.14 -20.95
C LEU A 97 -17.10 -5.09 -20.36
N SER A 98 -17.72 -5.92 -21.20
CA SER A 98 -18.49 -7.07 -20.73
C SER A 98 -17.55 -8.17 -20.23
N ALA A 99 -18.04 -9.05 -19.34
CA ALA A 99 -17.27 -10.18 -18.82
C ALA A 99 -16.61 -11.02 -19.92
N LYS A 100 -17.33 -11.25 -21.03
CA LYS A 100 -16.81 -12.00 -22.18
C LYS A 100 -15.62 -11.31 -22.84
N ASN A 101 -15.72 -10.00 -23.08
CA ASN A 101 -14.62 -9.25 -23.70
C ASN A 101 -13.46 -9.06 -22.73
N TYR A 102 -13.76 -8.95 -21.44
CA TYR A 102 -12.77 -8.93 -20.38
C TYR A 102 -11.92 -10.20 -20.37
N GLY A 103 -12.55 -11.37 -20.37
CA GLY A 103 -11.86 -12.67 -20.47
C GLY A 103 -11.06 -12.83 -21.76
N ARG A 104 -11.55 -12.28 -22.89
CA ARG A 104 -10.77 -12.26 -24.15
C ARG A 104 -9.50 -11.42 -24.01
N ALA A 105 -9.59 -10.24 -23.43
CA ALA A 105 -8.42 -9.39 -23.21
C ALA A 105 -7.40 -10.07 -22.29
N VAL A 106 -7.87 -10.69 -21.19
CA VAL A 106 -7.03 -11.48 -20.28
C VAL A 106 -6.30 -12.58 -21.05
N TYR A 107 -7.03 -13.36 -21.84
CA TYR A 107 -6.46 -14.46 -22.62
C TYR A 107 -5.35 -14.00 -23.56
N GLU A 108 -5.58 -12.96 -24.37
CA GLU A 108 -4.59 -12.48 -25.33
C GLU A 108 -3.34 -11.93 -24.64
N CYS A 109 -3.51 -11.22 -23.51
CA CYS A 109 -2.40 -10.71 -22.70
C CYS A 109 -1.51 -11.83 -22.15
N LEU A 110 -2.11 -12.87 -21.56
CA LEU A 110 -1.36 -13.99 -20.98
C LEU A 110 -0.70 -14.85 -22.06
N ARG A 111 -1.42 -15.14 -23.15
CA ARG A 111 -0.85 -15.83 -24.32
C ARG A 111 0.31 -15.07 -24.93
N GLY A 112 0.27 -13.73 -24.88
CA GLY A 112 1.33 -12.85 -25.36
C GLY A 112 2.60 -12.88 -24.50
N GLY A 113 2.61 -13.58 -23.36
CA GLY A 113 3.79 -13.79 -22.53
C GLY A 113 3.81 -13.01 -21.20
N LEU A 114 2.71 -12.34 -20.84
CA LEU A 114 2.58 -11.77 -19.50
C LEU A 114 2.36 -12.86 -18.45
N ASP A 115 2.88 -12.63 -17.24
CA ASP A 115 2.69 -13.54 -16.12
C ASP A 115 1.32 -13.34 -15.47
N PHE A 116 0.80 -12.11 -15.51
CA PHE A 116 -0.47 -11.72 -14.90
C PHE A 116 -1.24 -10.68 -15.72
N THR A 117 -2.53 -10.63 -15.43
CA THR A 117 -3.40 -9.50 -15.74
C THR A 117 -4.13 -9.12 -14.47
N LYS A 118 -4.59 -7.88 -14.35
CA LYS A 118 -5.37 -7.43 -13.20
C LYS A 118 -6.58 -6.60 -13.61
N ASP A 119 -7.56 -6.63 -12.72
CA ASP A 119 -8.67 -5.69 -12.69
C ASP A 119 -8.17 -4.27 -12.49
N ASP A 120 -8.79 -3.33 -13.18
CA ASP A 120 -8.63 -1.91 -12.88
C ASP A 120 -9.22 -1.62 -11.49
N GLU A 121 -8.67 -0.69 -10.71
CA GLU A 121 -8.99 -0.59 -9.28
C GLU A 121 -10.45 -0.19 -8.98
N ASN A 122 -11.19 0.25 -10.01
CA ASN A 122 -12.60 0.56 -9.92
C ASN A 122 -13.52 -0.48 -10.61
N VAL A 123 -12.97 -1.57 -11.14
CA VAL A 123 -13.75 -2.74 -11.60
C VAL A 123 -14.05 -3.60 -10.39
N ASN A 124 -15.32 -3.61 -9.98
CA ASN A 124 -15.79 -4.36 -8.82
C ASN A 124 -16.93 -5.28 -9.28
N SER A 125 -18.15 -4.75 -9.27
CA SER A 125 -19.33 -5.41 -9.83
C SER A 125 -20.31 -4.35 -10.30
N GLN A 126 -20.34 -4.13 -11.60
CA GLN A 126 -21.13 -3.07 -12.23
C GLN A 126 -22.22 -3.66 -13.15
N PRO A 127 -23.23 -2.86 -13.56
CA PRO A 127 -24.26 -3.34 -14.48
C PRO A 127 -23.71 -3.91 -15.80
N PHE A 128 -22.60 -3.37 -16.31
CA PHE A 128 -21.97 -3.85 -17.55
C PHE A 128 -21.15 -5.15 -17.37
N MET A 129 -20.78 -5.50 -16.13
CA MET A 129 -19.99 -6.68 -15.79
C MET A 129 -20.18 -7.02 -14.31
N ARG A 130 -20.96 -8.06 -14.02
CA ARG A 130 -21.02 -8.67 -12.69
C ARG A 130 -19.75 -9.48 -12.45
N TRP A 131 -19.31 -9.55 -11.20
CA TRP A 131 -18.03 -10.15 -10.81
C TRP A 131 -17.93 -11.66 -11.03
N ARG A 132 -19.07 -12.36 -11.18
CA ARG A 132 -19.16 -13.83 -11.33
C ARG A 132 -19.53 -14.22 -12.76
#